data_AF-A0A344J3A1-F1
#
_entry.id   AF-A0A344J3A1-F1
#
_cell.length_a   1.000
_cell.length_b   1.000
_cell.length_c   1.000
_cell.angle_alpha   90.00
_cell.angle_beta   90.00
_cell.angle_gamma   90.00
#
_symmetry.space_group_name_H-M   'P 1'
#
loop_
_entity.id
_entity.type
_entity.pdbx_description
1 polymer ?
#
loop_
_entity_poly.entity_id
_entity_poly.type
_entity_poly.pdbx_seq_one_letter_code
_entity_poly.pdbx_strand_id
1 'polypeptide(L)'
;MSVVALRPHRSVRDFFQALSYLQYPALAVALVYAVLAGLALGKAAQAGMASVFDLMNYVLLYAGVGIGLSSLQDPTKTQNEMSRKVWQDPRKGRWMLALLAVYALGAMAVGLLGAYRAETTVMNQLSLGLVAFGLGMVGLLKTAIEMREHHRLDRAPQGESA
;
A
#
# COMPACT_ATOMS: atom_id res chain seq x y z
N MET A 1 -11.88 -21.17 44.24
CA MET A 1 -10.58 -20.66 43.76
C MET A 1 -10.81 -19.94 42.44
N SER A 2 -10.84 -18.61 42.45
CA SER A 2 -11.06 -17.80 41.26
C SER A 2 -9.72 -17.64 40.54
N VAL A 3 -9.60 -18.22 39.34
CA VAL A 3 -8.46 -18.00 38.47
C VAL A 3 -8.53 -16.56 37.97
N VAL A 4 -7.70 -15.69 38.55
CA VAL A 4 -7.51 -14.32 38.04
C VAL A 4 -6.90 -14.46 36.66
N ALA A 5 -7.68 -14.16 35.62
CA ALA A 5 -7.19 -14.08 34.26
C ALA A 5 -6.13 -12.96 34.20
N LEU A 6 -4.85 -13.34 34.10
CA LEU A 6 -3.77 -12.42 33.83
C LEU A 6 -4.08 -11.71 32.51
N ARG A 7 -4.26 -10.38 32.55
CA ARG A 7 -4.40 -9.59 31.33
C ARG A 7 -3.16 -9.83 30.48
N PRO A 8 -3.27 -10.31 29.23
CA PRO A 8 -2.10 -10.48 28.39
C PRO A 8 -1.43 -9.11 28.21
N HIS A 9 -0.12 -9.04 28.47
CA HIS A 9 0.65 -7.84 28.22
C HIS A 9 0.56 -7.52 26.72
N ARG A 10 0.17 -6.28 26.38
CA ARG A 10 0.16 -5.82 24.99
C ARG A 10 1.58 -5.92 24.44
N SER A 11 1.74 -6.71 23.40
CA SER A 11 3.02 -6.88 22.73
C SER A 11 3.29 -5.71 21.77
N VAL A 12 4.55 -5.52 21.39
CA VAL A 12 4.94 -4.55 20.35
C VAL A 12 4.19 -4.82 19.04
N ARG A 13 3.93 -6.11 18.72
CA ARG A 13 3.14 -6.53 17.57
C ARG A 13 1.71 -6.00 17.62
N ASP A 14 1.07 -6.01 18.79
CA ASP A 14 -0.30 -5.49 18.95
C ASP A 14 -0.35 -3.98 18.71
N PHE A 15 0.71 -3.25 19.10
CA PHE A 15 0.82 -1.82 18.82
C PHE A 15 0.95 -1.54 17.32
N PHE A 16 1.86 -2.23 16.61
CA PHE A 16 2.01 -2.06 15.16
C PHE A 16 0.76 -2.51 14.39
N GLN A 17 0.07 -3.55 14.86
CA GLN A 17 -1.22 -3.97 14.32
C GLN A 17 -2.28 -2.89 14.51
N ALA A 18 -2.37 -2.27 15.70
CA ALA A 18 -3.27 -1.15 15.94
C ALA A 18 -2.94 0.05 15.06
N LEU A 19 -1.65 0.39 14.92
CA LEU A 19 -1.18 1.49 14.09
C LEU A 19 -1.52 1.27 12.61
N SER A 20 -1.44 0.02 12.14
CA SER A 20 -1.80 -0.32 10.77
C SER A 20 -3.24 0.05 10.40
N TYR A 21 -4.16 0.10 11.37
CA TYR A 21 -5.56 0.46 11.11
C TYR A 21 -5.74 1.95 10.79
N LEU A 22 -4.74 2.80 11.01
CA LEU A 22 -4.70 4.16 10.46
C LEU A 22 -4.63 4.17 8.92
N GLN A 23 -4.34 3.02 8.29
CA GLN A 23 -4.54 2.82 6.85
C GLN A 23 -5.94 3.25 6.41
N TYR A 24 -6.99 2.83 7.11
CA TYR A 24 -8.37 3.06 6.66
C TYR A 24 -8.75 4.54 6.61
N PRO A 25 -8.52 5.35 7.66
CA PRO A 25 -8.78 6.79 7.56
C PRO A 25 -7.89 7.47 6.50
N ALA A 26 -6.61 7.08 6.36
CA ALA A 26 -5.75 7.63 5.32
C ALA A 26 -6.29 7.33 3.91
N LEU A 27 -6.70 6.08 3.63
CA LEU A 27 -7.31 5.69 2.36
C LEU A 27 -8.68 6.34 2.13
N ALA A 28 -9.46 6.56 3.19
CA ALA A 28 -10.73 7.30 3.07
C ALA A 28 -10.50 8.75 2.65
N VAL A 29 -9.49 9.42 3.22
CA VAL A 29 -9.10 10.78 2.80
C VAL A 29 -8.58 10.78 1.37
N ALA A 30 -7.75 9.80 0.98
CA ALA A 30 -7.31 9.66 -0.40
C ALA A 30 -8.49 9.49 -1.38
N LEU A 31 -9.50 8.71 -1.00
CA LEU A 31 -10.71 8.52 -1.81
C LEU A 31 -11.53 9.80 -1.94
N VAL A 32 -11.68 10.58 -0.86
CA VAL A 32 -12.33 11.90 -0.91
C VAL A 32 -11.62 12.81 -1.92
N TYR A 33 -10.30 12.92 -1.83
CA TYR A 33 -9.53 13.73 -2.78
C TYR A 33 -9.62 13.19 -4.22
N ALA A 34 -9.71 11.87 -4.41
CA ALA A 34 -9.89 11.27 -5.73
C ALA A 34 -11.24 11.65 -6.35
N VAL A 35 -12.31 11.64 -5.56
CA VAL A 35 -13.64 12.09 -6.00
C VAL A 35 -13.60 13.58 -6.33
N LEU A 36 -13.00 14.41 -5.47
CA LEU A 36 -12.87 15.85 -5.72
C LEU A 36 -12.06 16.14 -7.00
N ALA A 37 -10.98 15.41 -7.23
CA ALA A 37 -10.20 15.54 -8.46
C ALA A 37 -10.99 15.14 -9.70
N GLY A 38 -11.80 14.07 -9.62
CA GLY A 38 -12.69 13.68 -10.72
C GLY A 38 -13.74 14.76 -11.04
N LEU A 39 -14.32 15.38 -10.02
CA LEU A 39 -15.25 16.51 -10.20
C LEU A 39 -14.54 17.75 -10.77
N ALA A 40 -13.32 18.03 -10.32
CA ALA A 40 -12.51 19.13 -10.84
C ALA A 40 -12.10 18.91 -12.30
N LEU A 41 -11.79 17.66 -12.68
CA LEU A 41 -11.46 17.29 -14.05
C LEU A 41 -12.61 17.58 -15.02
N GLY A 42 -13.85 17.33 -14.61
CA GLY A 42 -15.04 17.69 -15.39
C GLY A 42 -15.22 19.19 -15.63
N LYS A 43 -14.56 20.04 -14.83
CA LYS A 43 -14.55 21.51 -14.95
C LYS A 43 -13.20 22.07 -15.42
N ALA A 44 -12.26 21.20 -15.80
CA ALA A 44 -10.88 21.60 -16.08
C ALA A 44 -10.76 22.47 -17.34
N ALA A 45 -11.69 22.33 -18.29
CA ALA A 45 -11.72 23.16 -19.49
C ALA A 45 -11.94 24.65 -19.16
N GLN A 46 -12.58 24.98 -18.03
CA GLN A 46 -12.84 26.35 -17.60
C GLN A 46 -11.90 26.82 -16.48
N ALA A 47 -11.54 25.94 -15.56
CA ALA A 47 -10.76 26.28 -14.36
C ALA A 47 -9.26 25.91 -14.43
N GLY A 48 -8.84 25.22 -15.51
CA GLY A 48 -7.47 24.76 -15.70
C GLY A 48 -7.14 23.46 -14.94
N MET A 49 -6.03 22.82 -15.34
CA MET A 49 -5.59 21.52 -14.80
C MET A 49 -4.83 21.60 -13.47
N ALA A 50 -4.38 22.79 -13.06
CA ALA A 50 -3.57 22.96 -11.85
C ALA A 50 -4.31 22.44 -10.60
N SER A 51 -5.59 22.80 -10.44
CA SER A 51 -6.42 22.35 -9.33
C SER A 51 -6.60 20.82 -9.30
N VAL A 52 -6.66 20.17 -10.47
CA VAL A 52 -6.75 18.71 -10.58
C VAL A 52 -5.45 18.08 -10.08
N PHE A 53 -4.31 18.61 -10.51
CA PHE A 53 -3.00 18.08 -10.11
C PHE A 53 -2.73 18.27 -8.61
N ASP A 54 -3.16 19.37 -8.02
CA ASP A 54 -3.06 19.59 -6.57
C ASP A 54 -3.87 18.55 -5.79
N LEU A 55 -5.11 18.27 -6.21
CA LEU A 55 -5.95 17.24 -5.60
C LEU A 55 -5.36 15.84 -5.79
N MET A 56 -4.82 15.55 -6.98
CA MET A 56 -4.14 14.27 -7.27
C MET A 56 -2.88 14.08 -6.43
N ASN A 57 -2.14 15.15 -6.15
CA ASN A 57 -1.01 15.08 -5.23
C ASN A 57 -1.46 14.62 -3.83
N TYR A 58 -2.56 15.17 -3.30
CA TYR A 58 -3.11 14.68 -2.03
C TYR A 58 -3.54 13.22 -2.09
N VAL A 59 -4.15 12.77 -3.20
CA VAL A 59 -4.46 11.34 -3.38
C VAL A 59 -3.21 10.50 -3.28
N LEU A 60 -2.13 10.83 -4.00
CA LEU A 60 -0.89 10.07 -3.99
C LEU A 60 -0.24 10.04 -2.60
N LEU A 61 -0.22 11.19 -1.91
CA LEU A 61 0.32 11.29 -0.55
C LEU A 61 -0.46 10.43 0.44
N TYR A 62 -1.78 10.61 0.53
CA TYR A 62 -2.61 9.87 1.49
C TYR A 62 -2.73 8.38 1.15
N ALA A 63 -2.77 8.03 -0.14
CA ALA A 63 -2.73 6.62 -0.57
C ALA A 63 -1.38 5.99 -0.22
N GLY A 64 -0.26 6.68 -0.46
CA GLY A 64 1.08 6.22 -0.08
C GLY A 64 1.19 5.96 1.42
N VAL A 65 0.72 6.89 2.24
CA VAL A 65 0.68 6.72 3.71
C VAL A 65 -0.21 5.54 4.10
N GLY A 66 -1.43 5.45 3.56
CA GLY A 66 -2.37 4.39 3.90
C GLY A 66 -1.84 2.99 3.53
N ILE A 67 -1.32 2.85 2.32
CA ILE A 67 -0.70 1.60 1.84
C ILE A 67 0.57 1.29 2.65
N GLY A 68 1.40 2.28 2.95
CA GLY A 68 2.57 2.10 3.81
C GLY A 68 2.19 1.58 5.20
N LEU A 69 1.14 2.11 5.81
CA LEU A 69 0.63 1.64 7.10
C LEU A 69 0.09 0.20 7.04
N SER A 70 -0.45 -0.24 5.89
CA SER A 70 -0.89 -1.63 5.72
C SER A 70 0.25 -2.63 5.88
N SER A 71 1.49 -2.22 5.60
CA SER A 71 2.67 -3.09 5.72
C SER A 71 2.99 -3.50 7.16
N LEU A 72 2.47 -2.76 8.14
CA LEU A 72 2.63 -3.05 9.58
C LEU A 72 1.72 -4.19 10.06
N GLN A 73 0.80 -4.66 9.21
CA GLN A 73 -0.08 -5.78 9.52
C GLN A 73 0.68 -7.09 9.55
N ASP A 74 0.16 -8.01 10.35
CA ASP A 74 0.67 -9.37 10.44
C ASP A 74 0.62 -10.13 9.09
N PRO A 75 1.77 -10.46 8.48
CA PRO A 75 1.84 -11.12 7.17
C PRO A 75 1.49 -12.62 7.23
N THR A 76 1.39 -13.21 8.43
CA THR A 76 1.06 -14.63 8.62
C THR A 76 -0.43 -14.93 8.42
N LYS A 77 -1.27 -13.90 8.28
CA LYS A 77 -2.70 -14.01 8.05
C LYS A 77 -3.05 -13.44 6.68
N THR A 78 -3.65 -14.26 5.82
CA THR A 78 -4.27 -13.78 4.59
C THR A 78 -5.58 -13.06 4.92
N GLN A 79 -5.75 -11.83 4.45
CA GLN A 79 -6.97 -11.06 4.69
C GLN A 79 -8.22 -11.59 3.95
N ASN A 80 -8.05 -12.36 2.87
CA ASN A 80 -9.16 -12.81 2.02
C ASN A 80 -8.85 -14.17 1.35
N GLU A 81 -9.87 -14.97 1.06
CA GLU A 81 -9.72 -16.25 0.33
C GLU A 81 -9.15 -16.06 -1.07
N MET A 82 -9.51 -14.96 -1.75
CA MET A 82 -8.94 -14.61 -3.06
C MET A 82 -7.43 -14.33 -2.96
N SER A 83 -7.02 -13.57 -1.95
CA SER A 83 -5.61 -13.30 -1.65
C SER A 83 -4.86 -14.61 -1.37
N ARG A 84 -5.44 -15.50 -0.56
CA ARG A 84 -4.88 -16.83 -0.27
C ARG A 84 -4.64 -17.65 -1.55
N LYS A 85 -5.60 -17.69 -2.47
CA LYS A 85 -5.46 -18.39 -3.76
C LYS A 85 -4.33 -17.84 -4.64
N VAL A 86 -4.08 -16.52 -4.57
CA VAL A 86 -2.97 -15.88 -5.31
C VAL A 86 -1.62 -16.26 -4.70
N TRP A 87 -1.50 -16.26 -3.37
CA TRP A 87 -0.22 -16.51 -2.69
C TRP A 87 0.17 -17.98 -2.62
N GLN A 88 -0.81 -18.89 -2.61
CA GLN A 88 -0.56 -20.34 -2.64
C GLN A 88 -0.03 -20.82 -3.99
N ASP A 89 -0.44 -20.17 -5.10
CA ASP A 89 0.00 -20.52 -6.45
C ASP A 89 1.37 -19.89 -6.78
N PRO A 90 2.39 -20.70 -7.12
CA PRO A 90 3.75 -20.21 -7.33
C PRO A 90 3.90 -19.33 -8.58
N ARG A 91 3.02 -19.45 -9.58
CA ARG A 91 3.03 -18.59 -10.78
C ARG A 91 2.34 -17.27 -10.49
N LYS A 92 1.14 -17.32 -9.90
CA LYS A 92 0.35 -16.10 -9.60
C LYS A 92 1.04 -15.22 -8.55
N GLY A 93 1.59 -15.83 -7.50
CA GLY A 93 2.34 -15.09 -6.49
C GLY A 93 3.57 -14.37 -7.07
N ARG A 94 4.32 -15.01 -7.97
CA ARG A 94 5.47 -14.35 -8.65
C ARG A 94 5.02 -13.20 -9.54
N TRP A 95 3.95 -13.38 -10.32
CA TRP A 95 3.40 -12.30 -11.15
C TRP A 95 2.88 -11.13 -10.32
N MET A 96 2.20 -11.40 -9.20
CA MET A 96 1.73 -10.35 -8.30
C MET A 96 2.91 -9.56 -7.70
N LEU A 97 3.96 -10.23 -7.24
CA LEU A 97 5.16 -9.56 -6.74
C LEU A 97 5.85 -8.71 -7.82
N ALA A 98 5.95 -9.23 -9.06
CA ALA A 98 6.50 -8.48 -10.18
C ALA A 98 5.66 -7.23 -10.49
N LEU A 99 4.34 -7.36 -10.49
CA LEU A 99 3.41 -6.24 -10.71
C LEU A 99 3.55 -5.18 -9.60
N LEU A 100 3.56 -5.57 -8.33
CA LEU A 100 3.76 -4.65 -7.21
C LEU A 100 5.12 -3.96 -7.28
N ALA A 101 6.18 -4.68 -7.66
CA ALA A 101 7.51 -4.10 -7.84
C ALA A 101 7.54 -3.09 -8.99
N VAL A 102 6.91 -3.40 -10.12
CA VAL A 102 6.80 -2.45 -11.25
C VAL A 102 6.02 -1.20 -10.85
N TYR A 103 4.91 -1.32 -10.11
CA TYR A 103 4.17 -0.15 -9.65
C TYR A 103 4.98 0.68 -8.64
N ALA A 104 5.61 0.04 -7.66
CA ALA A 104 6.40 0.73 -6.64
C ALA A 104 7.61 1.46 -7.26
N LEU A 105 8.44 0.72 -8.00
CA LEU A 105 9.65 1.27 -8.61
C LEU A 105 9.34 2.20 -9.77
N GLY A 106 8.30 1.90 -10.55
CA GLY A 106 7.84 2.76 -11.64
C GLY A 106 7.31 4.10 -11.13
N ALA A 107 6.48 4.10 -10.08
CA ALA A 107 6.03 5.34 -9.45
C ALA A 107 7.21 6.15 -8.90
N MET A 108 8.15 5.52 -8.20
CA MET A 108 9.35 6.21 -7.70
C MET A 108 10.20 6.78 -8.84
N ALA A 109 10.48 5.99 -9.89
CA ALA A 109 11.31 6.42 -11.01
C ALA A 109 10.66 7.57 -11.79
N VAL A 110 9.37 7.46 -12.11
CA VAL A 110 8.63 8.53 -12.78
C VAL A 110 8.55 9.77 -11.90
N GLY A 111 8.33 9.60 -10.59
CA GLY A 111 8.28 10.71 -9.64
C GLY A 111 9.64 11.42 -9.52
N LEU A 112 10.73 10.69 -9.39
CA LEU A 112 12.08 11.28 -9.33
C LEU A 112 12.46 11.98 -10.65
N LEU A 113 12.19 11.34 -11.79
CA LEU A 113 12.44 11.95 -13.11
C LEU A 113 11.55 13.18 -13.35
N GLY A 114 10.30 13.13 -12.90
CA GLY A 114 9.36 14.25 -12.96
C GLY A 114 9.82 15.42 -12.10
N ALA A 115 10.26 15.16 -10.87
CA ALA A 115 10.77 16.19 -9.97
C ALA A 115 12.06 16.83 -10.53
N TYR A 116 12.95 16.01 -11.10
CA TYR A 116 14.18 16.51 -11.73
C TYR A 116 13.91 17.41 -12.95
N ARG A 117 12.84 17.14 -13.72
CA ARG A 117 12.45 17.93 -14.90
C ARG A 117 11.35 18.95 -14.62
N ALA A 118 10.98 19.17 -13.37
CA ALA A 118 9.85 20.02 -13.05
C ALA A 118 10.18 21.50 -13.28
N GLU A 119 9.53 22.11 -14.27
CA GLU A 119 9.62 23.55 -14.53
C GLU A 119 8.62 24.37 -13.70
N THR A 120 7.61 23.71 -13.12
CA THR A 120 6.55 24.35 -12.33
C THR A 120 6.43 23.71 -10.96
N THR A 121 5.97 24.49 -9.98
CA THR A 121 5.72 24.01 -8.61
C THR A 121 4.71 22.86 -8.59
N VAL A 122 3.66 22.93 -9.41
CA VAL A 122 2.61 21.89 -9.51
C VAL A 122 3.22 20.56 -9.97
N MET A 123 4.05 20.59 -11.02
CA MET A 123 4.71 19.39 -11.53
C MET A 123 5.66 18.79 -10.49
N ASN A 124 6.39 19.64 -9.76
CA ASN A 124 7.29 19.17 -8.70
C ASN A 124 6.51 18.52 -7.55
N GLN A 125 5.42 19.14 -7.10
CA GLN A 125 4.59 18.58 -6.02
C GLN A 125 3.98 17.25 -6.41
N LEU A 126 3.36 17.14 -7.59
CA LEU A 126 2.79 15.88 -8.09
C LEU A 126 3.86 14.78 -8.19
N SER A 127 5.06 15.15 -8.64
CA SER A 127 6.20 14.24 -8.73
C SER A 127 6.63 13.71 -7.36
N LEU A 128 6.72 14.58 -6.35
CA LEU A 128 7.01 14.18 -4.97
C LEU A 128 5.87 13.33 -4.37
N GLY A 129 4.62 13.63 -4.69
CA GLY A 129 3.47 12.78 -4.34
C GLY A 129 3.62 11.37 -4.90
N LEU A 130 4.03 11.24 -6.17
CA LEU A 130 4.25 9.95 -6.82
C LEU A 130 5.41 9.17 -6.19
N VAL A 131 6.48 9.85 -5.75
CA VAL A 131 7.57 9.24 -4.96
C VAL A 131 7.03 8.72 -3.63
N ALA A 132 6.26 9.53 -2.90
CA ALA A 132 5.68 9.13 -1.61
C ALA A 132 4.72 7.93 -1.76
N PHE A 133 3.91 7.91 -2.81
CA PHE A 133 3.08 6.77 -3.17
C PHE A 133 3.93 5.52 -3.42
N GLY A 134 4.99 5.65 -4.23
CA GLY A 134 5.93 4.58 -4.52
C GLY A 134 6.60 4.02 -3.26
N LEU A 135 7.01 4.88 -2.32
CA LEU A 135 7.56 4.46 -1.02
C LEU A 135 6.54 3.67 -0.18
N GLY A 136 5.28 4.09 -0.15
CA GLY A 136 4.19 3.31 0.47
C GLY A 136 4.04 1.92 -0.16
N MET A 137 4.08 1.86 -1.49
CA MET A 137 4.02 0.61 -2.25
C MET A 137 5.22 -0.32 -2.00
N VAL A 138 6.42 0.21 -1.71
CA VAL A 138 7.57 -0.61 -1.29
C VAL A 138 7.28 -1.33 0.03
N GLY A 139 6.63 -0.66 0.99
CA GLY A 139 6.17 -1.29 2.22
C GLY A 139 5.24 -2.46 1.95
N LEU A 140 4.22 -2.24 1.10
CA LEU A 140 3.31 -3.30 0.67
C LEU A 140 4.03 -4.46 -0.04
N LEU A 141 4.99 -4.16 -0.91
CA LEU A 141 5.79 -5.19 -1.60
C LEU A 141 6.55 -6.06 -0.61
N LYS A 142 7.19 -5.46 0.40
CA LYS A 142 7.88 -6.21 1.47
C LYS A 142 6.92 -7.17 2.17
N THR A 143 5.78 -6.66 2.64
CA THR A 143 4.76 -7.49 3.31
C THR A 143 4.20 -8.57 2.40
N ALA A 144 4.03 -8.29 1.11
CA ALA A 144 3.59 -9.28 0.12
C ALA A 144 4.63 -10.40 -0.10
N ILE A 145 5.94 -10.08 -0.07
CA ILE A 145 7.01 -11.07 -0.13
C ILE A 145 6.94 -12.00 1.10
N GLU A 146 6.84 -11.42 2.30
CA GLU A 146 6.71 -12.16 3.56
C GLU A 146 5.44 -13.04 3.57
N MET A 147 4.30 -12.48 3.13
CA MET A 147 3.04 -13.21 3.01
C MET A 147 3.15 -14.38 2.02
N ARG A 148 3.81 -14.19 0.88
CA ARG A 148 4.09 -15.29 -0.07
C ARG A 148 4.99 -16.34 0.55
N GLU A 149 5.99 -15.96 1.36
CA GLU A 149 6.85 -16.92 2.05
C GLU A 149 6.09 -17.79 3.04
N HIS A 150 5.14 -17.22 3.77
CA HIS A 150 4.33 -17.96 4.75
C HIS A 150 3.23 -18.83 4.12
N HIS A 151 2.70 -18.47 2.94
CA HIS A 151 1.53 -19.14 2.37
C HIS A 151 1.78 -19.99 1.13
N ARG A 152 3.00 -20.01 0.58
CA ARG A 152 3.31 -20.80 -0.62
C ARG A 152 3.31 -22.30 -0.32
N LEU A 153 2.66 -23.10 -1.17
CA LEU A 153 2.54 -24.55 -1.01
C LEU A 153 3.71 -25.34 -1.62
N ASP A 154 4.52 -24.70 -2.48
CA ASP A 154 5.72 -25.27 -3.10
C ASP A 154 6.86 -25.54 -2.09
N ARG A 155 6.73 -25.09 -0.82
CA ARG A 155 7.70 -25.32 0.26
C ARG A 155 7.14 -26.12 1.45
N ALA A 156 5.98 -26.77 1.31
CA ALA A 156 5.51 -27.68 2.36
C ALA A 156 6.59 -28.75 2.64
N PRO A 157 6.92 -29.07 3.90
CA PRO A 157 7.83 -30.17 4.19
C PRO A 157 7.23 -31.45 3.62
N GLN A 158 7.94 -32.09 2.70
CA GLN A 158 7.75 -33.51 2.44
C GLN A 158 8.14 -34.24 3.73
N GLY A 159 7.17 -34.55 4.58
CA GLY A 159 7.48 -35.21 5.85
C GLY A 159 6.34 -35.19 6.84
N GLU A 160 5.23 -35.85 6.50
CA GLU A 160 4.45 -36.66 7.44
C GLU A 160 3.50 -37.53 6.62
N SER A 161 4.08 -38.57 6.00
CA SER A 161 3.39 -39.82 5.79
C SER A 161 3.45 -40.59 7.11
N ALA A 162 2.31 -40.68 7.80
CA ALA A 162 2.00 -41.73 8.77
C ALA A 162 0.49 -41.99 8.71
#